data_AF-W0SGA4-F1
#
_entry.id   AF-W0SGA4-F1
#
_cell.length_a   1.000
_cell.length_b   1.000
_cell.length_c   1.000
_cell.angle_alpha   90.00
_cell.angle_beta   90.00
_cell.angle_gamma   90.00
#
_symmetry.space_group_name_H-M   'P 1'
#
loop_
_entity.id
_entity.type
_entity.pdbx_description
1 polymer ?
#
loop_
_entity_poly.entity_id
_entity_poly.type
_entity_poly.pdbx_seq_one_letter_code
_entity_poly.pdbx_strand_id
1 'polypeptide(L)'
;MSLFAMNRLAADILEVENQFLSHAPLDRFDPTRTNVSPAIRKAISETAAIEAIVLTVDIRRSSCVLKESIDIPQYAKILDDFVAEFRTVLHYHGGWFDKFTGDGFICYWLVEDAFTERMDTVLDFCCSVMDNFRTYYYPAFVANMRNEPAGIGLSIGVDAGPCYLTPIVGDLTIIGSPIVGSVRMCAACPPYHLMLNAYPGSRLMEGTTTACGRLSEDLAYQVEGKSIVTKEYPQGQVAYSVEFYRKGSRLFF
;
A
#
# COMPACT_ATOMS: atom_id res chain seq x y z
N MET A 1 29.65 27.03 6.74
CA MET A 1 29.44 25.61 7.12
C MET A 1 30.80 24.93 7.18
N SER A 2 31.06 24.07 8.17
CA SER A 2 32.36 23.40 8.30
C SER A 2 32.52 22.26 7.28
N LEU A 3 33.76 21.95 6.88
CA LEU A 3 34.08 20.82 5.99
C LEU A 3 33.50 19.47 6.50
N PHE A 4 33.41 19.31 7.82
CA PHE A 4 32.82 18.14 8.47
C PHE A 4 31.31 18.02 8.26
N ALA A 5 30.58 19.13 8.23
CA ALA A 5 29.14 19.12 7.93
C ALA A 5 28.87 18.81 6.45
N MET A 6 29.72 19.30 5.55
CA MET A 6 29.62 19.01 4.12
C MET A 6 29.93 17.54 3.79
N ASN A 7 30.92 16.93 4.46
CA ASN A 7 31.26 15.52 4.27
C ASN A 7 30.20 14.55 4.81
N ARG A 8 29.48 14.90 5.89
CA ARG A 8 28.32 14.11 6.36
C ARG A 8 27.16 14.19 5.38
N LEU A 9 26.78 15.40 4.96
CA LEU A 9 25.73 15.61 3.96
C LEU A 9 25.99 14.83 2.66
N ALA A 10 27.24 14.81 2.17
CA ALA A 10 27.59 14.08 0.96
C ALA A 10 27.51 12.53 1.13
N ALA A 11 27.89 12.01 2.30
CA ALA A 11 27.76 10.59 2.62
C ALA A 11 26.28 10.19 2.79
N ASP A 12 25.50 11.01 3.49
CA ASP A 12 24.06 10.81 3.70
C ASP A 12 23.30 10.83 2.35
N ILE A 13 23.70 11.69 1.39
CA ILE A 13 23.12 11.73 0.04
C ILE A 13 23.41 10.43 -0.73
N LEU A 14 24.67 9.95 -0.73
CA LEU A 14 25.06 8.70 -1.40
C LEU A 14 24.35 7.47 -0.80
N GLU A 15 24.11 7.48 0.50
CA GLU A 15 23.39 6.41 1.20
C GLU A 15 21.89 6.40 0.83
N VAL A 16 21.27 7.58 0.74
CA VAL A 16 19.87 7.75 0.31
C VAL A 16 19.69 7.34 -1.17
N GLU A 17 20.64 7.62 -2.07
CA GLU A 17 20.55 7.16 -3.47
C GLU A 17 20.49 5.64 -3.58
N ASN A 18 21.30 4.93 -2.80
CA ASN A 18 21.30 3.47 -2.78
C ASN A 18 19.97 2.93 -2.24
N GLN A 19 19.39 3.59 -1.24
CA GLN A 19 18.07 3.24 -0.72
C GLN A 19 16.96 3.48 -1.74
N PHE A 20 17.08 4.44 -2.66
CA PHE A 20 16.06 4.59 -3.70
C PHE A 20 15.93 3.34 -4.57
N LEU A 21 17.00 2.58 -4.81
CA LEU A 21 16.91 1.36 -5.63
C LEU A 21 16.06 0.27 -4.97
N SER A 22 16.00 0.22 -3.65
CA SER A 22 15.21 -0.77 -2.91
C SER A 22 13.78 -0.32 -2.62
N HIS A 23 13.52 0.99 -2.63
CA HIS A 23 12.25 1.58 -2.20
C HIS A 23 11.47 2.23 -3.34
N ALA A 24 12.13 3.04 -4.17
CA ALA A 24 11.50 3.91 -5.15
C ALA A 24 11.04 3.15 -6.42
N PRO A 25 10.08 3.71 -7.17
CA PRO A 25 9.76 3.25 -8.51
C PRO A 25 10.99 3.27 -9.41
N LEU A 26 11.22 2.14 -10.07
CA LEU A 26 12.26 1.99 -11.07
C LEU A 26 11.84 2.65 -12.38
N ASP A 27 12.82 3.10 -13.16
CA ASP A 27 12.55 3.58 -14.50
C ASP A 27 12.04 2.45 -15.41
N ARG A 28 11.04 2.78 -16.23
CA ARG A 28 10.35 1.81 -17.08
C ARG A 28 11.25 1.23 -18.18
N PHE A 29 12.25 1.99 -18.62
CA PHE A 29 13.17 1.60 -19.69
C PHE A 29 14.55 1.23 -19.16
N ASP A 30 14.89 1.62 -17.93
CA ASP A 30 16.14 1.30 -17.24
C ASP A 30 15.91 0.95 -15.76
N PRO A 31 15.72 -0.34 -15.41
CA PRO A 31 15.46 -0.75 -14.03
C PRO A 31 16.64 -0.56 -13.07
N THR A 32 17.80 -0.08 -13.56
CA THR A 32 18.94 0.29 -12.71
C THR A 32 18.85 1.73 -12.20
N ARG A 33 17.82 2.47 -12.63
CA ARG A 33 17.59 3.88 -12.27
C ARG A 33 16.26 4.03 -11.56
N THR A 34 16.20 5.05 -10.71
CA THR A 34 14.97 5.44 -10.01
C THR A 34 14.44 6.74 -10.57
N ASN A 35 13.12 6.87 -10.64
CA ASN A 35 12.43 8.07 -11.12
C ASN A 35 12.01 8.98 -9.96
N VAL A 36 12.95 9.27 -9.06
CA VAL A 36 12.70 10.18 -7.92
C VAL A 36 12.88 11.63 -8.38
N SER A 37 11.83 12.43 -8.27
CA SER A 37 11.84 13.82 -8.71
C SER A 37 12.82 14.70 -7.90
N PRO A 38 13.30 15.82 -8.47
CA PRO A 38 14.07 16.81 -7.72
C PRO A 38 13.32 17.38 -6.50
N ALA A 39 11.98 17.49 -6.56
CA ALA A 39 11.19 18.03 -5.47
C ALA A 39 11.13 17.06 -4.28
N ILE A 40 10.95 15.76 -4.54
CA ILE A 40 11.01 14.72 -3.50
C ILE A 40 12.41 14.68 -2.87
N ARG A 41 13.46 14.71 -3.68
CA ARG A 41 14.86 14.73 -3.20
C ARG A 41 15.11 15.92 -2.28
N LYS A 42 14.63 17.10 -2.70
CA LYS A 42 14.71 18.32 -1.88
C LYS A 42 13.94 18.17 -0.57
N ALA A 43 12.71 17.66 -0.62
CA ALA A 43 11.89 17.47 0.58
C ALA A 43 12.54 16.50 1.58
N ILE A 44 13.15 15.40 1.11
CA ILE A 44 13.95 14.50 1.96
C ILE A 44 15.11 15.26 2.61
N SER A 45 15.90 16.01 1.82
CA SER A 45 17.06 16.76 2.33
C SER A 45 16.70 17.84 3.35
N GLU A 46 15.52 18.45 3.19
CA GLU A 46 15.02 19.51 4.07
C GLU A 46 14.14 18.98 5.21
N THR A 47 13.91 17.65 5.27
CA THR A 47 12.94 17.03 6.19
C THR A 47 11.56 17.72 6.10
N ALA A 48 11.15 18.06 4.88
CA ALA A 48 9.86 18.68 4.60
C ALA A 48 8.76 17.62 4.49
N ALA A 49 7.54 18.02 4.84
CA ALA A 49 6.38 17.16 4.67
C ALA A 49 6.04 17.02 3.17
N ILE A 50 5.69 15.80 2.77
CA ILE A 50 5.24 15.44 1.42
C ILE A 50 3.87 14.78 1.58
N GLU A 51 2.89 15.20 0.78
CA GLU A 51 1.61 14.50 0.75
C GLU A 51 1.83 13.09 0.19
N ALA A 52 1.34 12.07 0.90
CA ALA A 52 1.47 10.69 0.49
C ALA A 52 0.14 9.96 0.65
N ILE A 53 -0.13 9.03 -0.27
CA ILE A 53 -1.17 8.00 -0.11
C ILE A 53 -0.47 6.75 0.39
N VAL A 54 -0.81 6.31 1.60
CA VAL A 54 -0.20 5.15 2.26
C VAL A 54 -1.18 4.00 2.26
N LEU A 55 -0.68 2.82 1.91
CA LEU A 55 -1.44 1.59 1.76
C LEU A 55 -0.83 0.51 2.66
N THR A 56 -1.69 -0.18 3.41
CA THR A 56 -1.33 -1.35 4.20
C THR A 56 -2.12 -2.56 3.71
N VAL A 57 -1.40 -3.62 3.36
CA VAL A 57 -1.96 -4.93 2.98
C VAL A 57 -1.69 -5.93 4.09
N ASP A 58 -2.69 -6.77 4.42
CA ASP A 58 -2.60 -7.79 5.46
C ASP A 58 -3.33 -9.08 5.01
N ILE A 59 -2.70 -10.24 5.16
CA ILE A 59 -3.35 -11.53 4.98
C ILE A 59 -4.16 -11.85 6.24
N ARG A 60 -5.49 -11.84 6.11
CA ARG A 60 -6.39 -12.13 7.22
C ARG A 60 -6.20 -13.55 7.72
N ARG A 61 -6.03 -13.64 9.04
CA ARG A 61 -5.76 -14.89 9.76
C ARG A 61 -4.47 -15.60 9.31
N SER A 62 -3.47 -14.85 8.88
CA SER A 62 -2.11 -15.33 8.56
C SER A 62 -1.53 -16.31 9.59
N SER A 63 -1.68 -16.01 10.88
CA SER A 63 -1.25 -16.91 11.97
C SER A 63 -1.95 -18.27 11.95
N CYS A 64 -3.21 -18.32 11.51
CA CYS A 64 -3.93 -19.58 11.31
C CYS A 64 -3.47 -20.29 10.04
N VAL A 65 -3.20 -19.55 8.96
CA VAL A 65 -2.61 -20.11 7.73
C VAL A 65 -1.27 -20.80 8.06
N LEU A 66 -0.39 -20.12 8.79
CA LEU A 66 0.89 -20.68 9.23
C LEU A 66 0.69 -21.89 10.13
N LYS A 67 -0.22 -21.81 11.12
CA LYS A 67 -0.50 -22.93 12.03
C LYS A 67 -1.01 -24.18 11.29
N GLU A 68 -1.87 -24.00 10.29
CA GLU A 68 -2.44 -25.10 9.52
C GLU A 68 -1.50 -25.58 8.40
N SER A 69 -0.37 -24.91 8.17
CA SER A 69 0.56 -25.26 7.10
C SER A 69 1.16 -26.65 7.29
N ILE A 70 1.10 -27.50 6.26
CA ILE A 70 1.70 -28.84 6.29
C ILE A 70 3.20 -28.80 6.02
N ASP A 71 3.66 -27.82 5.24
CA ASP A 71 5.06 -27.56 4.92
C ASP A 71 5.38 -26.07 5.16
N ILE A 72 6.14 -25.79 6.23
CA ILE A 72 6.52 -24.42 6.63
C ILE A 72 7.46 -23.76 5.61
N PRO A 73 8.52 -24.43 5.11
CA PRO A 73 9.29 -23.93 3.96
C PRO A 73 8.44 -23.56 2.75
N GLN A 74 7.44 -24.36 2.39
CA GLN A 74 6.53 -24.03 1.30
C GLN A 74 5.66 -22.80 1.61
N TYR A 75 5.18 -22.65 2.84
CA TYR A 75 4.49 -21.42 3.27
C TYR A 75 5.36 -20.18 3.09
N ALA A 76 6.62 -20.24 3.56
CA ALA A 76 7.57 -19.13 3.44
C ALA A 76 7.84 -18.79 1.96
N LYS A 77 7.96 -19.79 1.09
CA LYS A 77 8.13 -19.59 -0.35
C LYS A 77 6.91 -18.91 -0.99
N ILE A 78 5.69 -19.37 -0.68
CA ILE A 78 4.46 -18.76 -1.22
C ILE A 78 4.38 -17.28 -0.81
N LEU A 79 4.78 -16.97 0.42
CA LEU A 79 4.78 -15.60 0.94
C LEU A 79 5.86 -14.73 0.31
N ASP A 80 7.05 -15.28 0.06
CA ASP A 80 8.13 -14.60 -0.66
C ASP A 80 7.72 -14.30 -2.12
N ASP A 81 7.19 -15.30 -2.83
CA ASP A 81 6.66 -15.15 -4.19
C ASP A 81 5.56 -14.07 -4.24
N PHE A 82 4.63 -14.09 -3.26
CA PHE A 82 3.60 -13.08 -3.08
C PHE A 82 4.19 -11.67 -2.98
N VAL A 83 5.09 -11.43 -2.03
CA VAL A 83 5.68 -10.10 -1.84
C VAL A 83 6.51 -9.66 -3.05
N ALA A 84 7.28 -10.57 -3.66
CA ALA A 84 8.11 -10.28 -4.83
C ALA A 84 7.28 -9.86 -6.06
N GLU A 85 6.18 -10.57 -6.33
CA GLU A 85 5.25 -10.19 -7.40
C GLU A 85 4.64 -8.81 -7.11
N PHE A 86 4.19 -8.56 -5.88
CA PHE A 86 3.58 -7.27 -5.54
C PHE A 86 4.54 -6.10 -5.60
N ARG A 87 5.81 -6.29 -5.27
CA ARG A 87 6.82 -5.25 -5.49
C ARG A 87 6.95 -4.90 -6.97
N THR A 88 6.92 -5.90 -7.85
CA THR A 88 6.98 -5.68 -9.29
C THR A 88 5.76 -4.89 -9.79
N VAL A 89 4.55 -5.30 -9.37
CA VAL A 89 3.31 -4.58 -9.71
C VAL A 89 3.33 -3.16 -9.12
N LEU A 90 3.77 -2.99 -7.88
CA LEU A 90 3.85 -1.70 -7.21
C LEU A 90 4.72 -0.70 -8.00
N HIS A 91 5.90 -1.13 -8.45
CA HIS A 91 6.78 -0.29 -9.25
C HIS A 91 6.15 0.08 -10.60
N TYR A 92 5.40 -0.82 -11.23
CA TYR A 92 4.65 -0.52 -12.46
C TYR A 92 3.60 0.59 -12.24
N HIS A 93 2.98 0.62 -11.05
CA HIS A 93 2.03 1.66 -10.64
C HIS A 93 2.71 2.91 -10.03
N GLY A 94 4.05 3.03 -10.11
CA GLY A 94 4.77 4.19 -9.58
C GLY A 94 4.75 4.30 -8.04
N GLY A 95 4.49 3.20 -7.35
CA GLY A 95 4.48 3.14 -5.89
C GLY A 95 5.86 2.81 -5.29
N TRP A 96 6.03 3.23 -4.04
CA TRP A 96 7.21 3.01 -3.23
C TRP A 96 6.95 1.91 -2.22
N PHE A 97 7.88 0.97 -2.09
CA PHE A 97 7.83 -0.05 -1.05
C PHE A 97 8.46 0.50 0.24
N ASP A 98 7.76 0.40 1.36
CA ASP A 98 8.32 0.77 2.68
C ASP A 98 8.88 -0.48 3.36
N LYS A 99 8.01 -1.38 3.81
CA LYS A 99 8.42 -2.59 4.53
C LYS A 99 7.44 -3.74 4.41
N PHE A 100 7.98 -4.94 4.62
CA PHE A 100 7.22 -6.16 4.88
C PHE A 100 6.81 -6.22 6.36
N THR A 101 5.58 -6.63 6.66
CA THR A 101 5.03 -6.68 8.04
C THR A 101 4.98 -8.08 8.63
N GLY A 102 5.39 -9.11 7.89
CA GLY A 102 5.35 -10.51 8.30
C GLY A 102 4.30 -11.34 7.55
N ASP A 103 3.17 -10.73 7.20
CA ASP A 103 2.02 -11.34 6.54
C ASP A 103 1.35 -10.38 5.54
N GLY A 104 2.09 -9.34 5.16
CA GLY A 104 1.58 -8.20 4.45
C GLY A 104 2.70 -7.18 4.20
N PHE A 105 2.33 -6.00 3.74
CA PHE A 105 3.31 -4.96 3.46
C PHE A 105 2.71 -3.56 3.58
N ILE A 106 3.59 -2.58 3.73
CA ILE A 106 3.28 -1.16 3.65
C ILE A 106 3.96 -0.59 2.40
N CYS A 107 3.19 0.15 1.61
CA CYS A 107 3.68 0.90 0.46
C CYS A 107 2.99 2.26 0.39
N TYR A 108 3.51 3.14 -0.45
CA TYR A 108 2.96 4.49 -0.58
C TYR A 108 3.23 5.12 -1.95
N TRP A 109 2.49 6.19 -2.24
CA TRP A 109 2.70 7.06 -3.39
C TRP A 109 2.89 8.48 -2.89
N LEU A 110 3.95 9.13 -3.34
CA LEU A 110 4.20 10.54 -3.07
C LEU A 110 3.39 11.36 -4.08
N VAL A 111 2.57 12.28 -3.59
CA VAL A 111 1.65 13.08 -4.38
C VAL A 111 2.32 14.41 -4.72
N GLU A 112 2.82 14.51 -5.95
CA GLU A 112 3.35 15.75 -6.52
C GLU A 112 2.33 16.47 -7.43
N ASP A 113 1.35 15.71 -7.94
CA ASP A 113 0.35 16.13 -8.93
C ASP A 113 -1.08 16.04 -8.36
N ALA A 114 -2.08 15.90 -9.24
CA ALA A 114 -3.48 15.76 -8.85
C ALA A 114 -3.73 14.50 -7.99
N PHE A 115 -4.20 14.72 -6.76
CA PHE A 115 -4.52 13.67 -5.79
C PHE A 115 -5.44 12.59 -6.37
N THR A 116 -6.50 13.00 -7.08
CA THR A 116 -7.51 12.08 -7.62
C THR A 116 -6.93 11.14 -8.68
N GLU A 117 -6.10 11.64 -9.60
CA GLU A 117 -5.44 10.81 -10.62
C GLU A 117 -4.50 9.79 -9.96
N ARG A 118 -3.79 10.22 -8.91
CA ARG A 118 -2.95 9.30 -8.12
C ARG A 118 -3.79 8.26 -7.41
N MET A 119 -4.94 8.66 -6.86
CA MET A 119 -5.85 7.75 -6.19
C MET A 119 -6.42 6.69 -7.14
N ASP A 120 -6.77 7.04 -8.38
CA ASP A 120 -7.21 6.05 -9.38
C ASP A 120 -6.10 5.01 -9.66
N THR A 121 -4.84 5.45 -9.73
CA THR A 121 -3.69 4.54 -9.86
C THR A 121 -3.56 3.59 -8.65
N VAL A 122 -3.79 4.11 -7.44
CA VAL A 122 -3.78 3.32 -6.19
C VAL A 122 -4.94 2.31 -6.16
N LEU A 123 -6.13 2.71 -6.61
CA LEU A 123 -7.30 1.82 -6.67
C LEU A 123 -7.10 0.69 -7.69
N ASP A 124 -6.50 1.00 -8.85
CA ASP A 124 -6.16 -0.01 -9.86
C ASP A 124 -5.12 -1.01 -9.33
N PHE A 125 -4.10 -0.53 -8.60
CA PHE A 125 -3.15 -1.38 -7.88
C PHE A 125 -3.88 -2.27 -6.85
N CYS A 126 -4.75 -1.70 -6.01
CA CYS A 126 -5.51 -2.46 -5.01
C CYS A 126 -6.34 -3.58 -5.64
N CYS A 127 -7.01 -3.28 -6.75
CA CYS A 127 -7.80 -4.27 -7.48
C CYS A 127 -6.91 -5.41 -8.01
N SER A 128 -5.79 -5.07 -8.65
CA SER A 128 -4.83 -6.04 -9.17
C SER A 128 -4.26 -6.93 -8.06
N VAL A 129 -3.97 -6.33 -6.90
CA VAL A 129 -3.47 -7.06 -5.73
C VAL A 129 -4.46 -8.05 -5.16
N MET A 130 -5.72 -7.61 -4.98
CA MET A 130 -6.77 -8.51 -4.49
C MET A 130 -7.09 -9.63 -5.51
N ASP A 131 -7.12 -9.33 -6.80
CA ASP A 131 -7.40 -10.30 -7.87
C ASP A 131 -6.29 -11.36 -7.96
N ASN A 132 -5.02 -10.94 -7.95
CA ASN A 132 -3.88 -11.86 -7.98
C ASN A 132 -3.80 -12.72 -6.71
N PHE A 133 -4.04 -12.14 -5.52
CA PHE A 133 -4.08 -12.92 -4.29
C PHE A 133 -5.18 -13.98 -4.34
N ARG A 134 -6.41 -13.60 -4.71
CA ARG A 134 -7.55 -14.51 -4.80
C ARG A 134 -7.31 -15.64 -5.79
N THR A 135 -6.70 -15.33 -6.93
CA THR A 135 -6.56 -16.24 -8.06
C THR A 135 -5.39 -17.22 -7.89
N TYR A 136 -4.26 -16.75 -7.37
CA TYR A 136 -3.01 -17.53 -7.37
C TYR A 136 -2.55 -17.91 -5.96
N TYR A 137 -2.50 -16.94 -5.05
CA TYR A 137 -1.87 -17.13 -3.74
C TYR A 137 -2.78 -17.79 -2.73
N TYR A 138 -4.07 -17.45 -2.72
CA TYR A 138 -5.05 -18.10 -1.85
C TYR A 138 -5.12 -19.61 -2.11
N PRO A 139 -5.30 -20.09 -3.36
CA PRO A 139 -5.26 -21.53 -3.64
C PRO A 139 -3.93 -22.18 -3.29
N ALA A 140 -2.79 -21.49 -3.46
CA ALA A 140 -1.48 -22.00 -3.09
C ALA A 140 -1.35 -22.20 -1.57
N PHE A 141 -1.84 -21.25 -0.77
CA PHE A 141 -1.91 -21.44 0.69
C PHE A 141 -2.84 -22.60 1.04
N VAL A 142 -4.03 -22.70 0.44
CA VAL A 142 -5.00 -23.78 0.70
C VAL A 142 -4.41 -25.15 0.39
N ALA A 143 -3.69 -25.29 -0.73
CA ALA A 143 -3.01 -26.53 -1.09
C ALA A 143 -1.94 -26.96 -0.07
N ASN A 144 -1.44 -26.01 0.73
CA ASN A 144 -0.46 -26.25 1.79
C ASN A 144 -1.09 -26.28 3.20
N MET A 145 -2.41 -26.37 3.36
CA MET A 145 -3.07 -26.37 4.67
C MET A 145 -3.71 -27.73 5.02
N ARG A 146 -3.70 -28.09 6.31
CA ARG A 146 -4.42 -29.27 6.85
C ARG A 146 -5.93 -29.06 6.86
N ASN A 147 -6.34 -27.90 7.33
CA ASN A 147 -7.71 -27.43 7.33
C ASN A 147 -7.72 -26.03 6.74
N GLU A 148 -8.82 -25.64 6.11
CA GLU A 148 -9.00 -24.29 5.57
C GLU A 148 -9.84 -23.45 6.54
N PRO A 149 -9.23 -22.55 7.33
CA PRO A 149 -9.98 -21.67 8.21
C PRO A 149 -10.85 -20.69 7.42
N ALA A 150 -12.11 -20.53 7.84
CA ALA A 150 -12.97 -19.48 7.29
C ALA A 150 -12.39 -18.07 7.53
N GLY A 151 -12.63 -17.16 6.59
CA GLY A 151 -12.23 -15.76 6.69
C GLY A 151 -10.75 -15.50 6.41
N ILE A 152 -10.09 -16.38 5.65
CA ILE A 152 -8.82 -16.06 5.01
C ILE A 152 -9.09 -15.23 3.76
N GLY A 153 -8.28 -14.21 3.54
CA GLY A 153 -8.34 -13.35 2.38
C GLY A 153 -7.39 -12.17 2.58
N LEU A 154 -7.34 -11.29 1.59
CA LEU A 154 -6.50 -10.10 1.67
C LEU A 154 -7.32 -8.90 2.13
N SER A 155 -6.81 -8.12 3.06
CA SER A 155 -7.42 -6.86 3.46
C SER A 155 -6.48 -5.71 3.13
N ILE A 156 -7.07 -4.60 2.69
CA ILE A 156 -6.32 -3.40 2.33
C ILE A 156 -6.91 -2.21 3.08
N GLY A 157 -6.03 -1.42 3.69
CA GLY A 157 -6.35 -0.14 4.29
C GLY A 157 -5.54 0.99 3.67
N VAL A 158 -6.18 2.12 3.42
CA VAL A 158 -5.55 3.29 2.81
C VAL A 158 -5.80 4.52 3.67
N ASP A 159 -4.78 5.33 3.85
CA ASP A 159 -4.90 6.70 4.34
C ASP A 159 -4.04 7.64 3.50
N ALA A 160 -4.23 8.93 3.63
CA ALA A 160 -3.39 9.91 2.97
C ALA A 160 -3.18 11.16 3.82
N GLY A 161 -2.14 11.92 3.50
CA GLY A 161 -1.82 13.17 4.18
C GLY A 161 -0.33 13.44 4.24
N PRO A 162 0.11 14.42 5.05
CA PRO A 162 1.52 14.77 5.17
C PRO A 162 2.32 13.65 5.84
N CYS A 163 3.38 13.23 5.16
CA CYS A 163 4.38 12.27 5.62
C CYS A 163 5.77 12.86 5.46
N TYR A 164 6.75 12.26 6.12
CA TYR A 164 8.17 12.59 5.99
C TYR A 164 8.91 11.32 5.56
N LEU A 165 9.84 11.48 4.63
CA LEU A 165 10.79 10.43 4.25
C LEU A 165 12.12 10.74 4.91
N THR A 166 12.56 9.85 5.79
CA THR A 166 13.77 10.09 6.59
C THR A 166 14.55 8.79 6.81
N PRO A 167 15.88 8.83 6.78
CA PRO A 167 16.70 7.66 7.10
C PRO A 167 16.57 7.34 8.60
N ILE A 168 16.04 6.16 8.92
CA ILE A 168 15.97 5.63 10.28
C ILE A 168 16.77 4.33 10.32
N VAL A 169 17.79 4.26 11.18
CA VAL A 169 18.68 3.09 11.30
C VAL A 169 19.31 2.68 9.96
N GLY A 170 19.56 3.65 9.06
CA GLY A 170 20.16 3.39 7.76
C GLY A 170 19.19 2.93 6.66
N ASP A 171 17.88 2.96 6.91
CA ASP A 171 16.84 2.67 5.91
C ASP A 171 15.93 3.89 5.67
N LEU A 172 15.59 4.17 4.42
CA LEU A 172 14.64 5.23 4.08
C LEU A 172 13.25 4.79 4.55
N THR A 173 12.74 5.47 5.56
CA THR A 173 11.46 5.12 6.17
C THR A 173 10.47 6.27 6.02
N ILE A 174 9.26 5.95 5.58
CA ILE A 174 8.14 6.89 5.65
C ILE A 174 7.63 6.97 7.09
N ILE A 175 7.39 8.18 7.58
CA ILE A 175 6.76 8.44 8.89
C ILE A 175 5.63 9.46 8.75
N GLY A 176 4.51 9.21 9.41
CA GLY A 176 3.36 10.11 9.37
C GLY A 176 2.10 9.46 9.95
N SER A 177 1.10 10.28 10.31
CA SER A 177 -0.20 9.77 10.74
C SER A 177 -0.90 8.89 9.69
N PRO A 178 -0.72 9.09 8.36
CA PRO A 178 -1.32 8.18 7.37
C PRO A 178 -0.91 6.72 7.53
N ILE A 179 0.28 6.41 8.03
CA ILE A 179 0.70 5.02 8.31
C ILE A 179 -0.17 4.40 9.39
N VAL A 180 -0.48 5.17 10.44
CA VAL A 180 -1.36 4.71 11.51
C VAL A 180 -2.77 4.50 10.96
N GLY A 181 -3.28 5.47 10.20
CA GLY A 181 -4.61 5.37 9.62
C GLY A 181 -4.77 4.19 8.66
N SER A 182 -3.82 3.97 7.75
CA SER A 182 -3.87 2.85 6.80
C SER A 182 -3.85 1.50 7.52
N VAL A 183 -3.02 1.35 8.55
CA VAL A 183 -2.98 0.14 9.40
C VAL A 183 -4.31 -0.06 10.12
N ARG A 184 -4.93 1.00 10.63
CA ARG A 184 -6.25 0.90 11.30
C ARG A 184 -7.37 0.55 10.35
N MET A 185 -7.38 1.13 9.16
CA MET A 185 -8.32 0.79 8.10
C MET A 185 -8.18 -0.69 7.74
N CYS A 186 -6.94 -1.16 7.53
CA CYS A 186 -6.66 -2.54 7.16
C CYS A 186 -7.10 -3.53 8.25
N ALA A 187 -6.79 -3.22 9.52
CA ALA A 187 -7.16 -4.07 10.65
C ALA A 187 -8.68 -4.20 10.88
N ALA A 188 -9.45 -3.14 10.59
CA ALA A 188 -10.91 -3.13 10.67
C ALA A 188 -11.58 -3.70 9.40
N CYS A 189 -10.81 -3.94 8.35
CA CYS A 189 -11.32 -4.38 7.06
C CYS A 189 -11.58 -5.90 7.06
N PRO A 190 -12.75 -6.36 6.56
CA PRO A 190 -12.98 -7.78 6.33
C PRO A 190 -12.04 -8.35 5.24
N PRO A 191 -11.91 -9.69 5.14
CA PRO A 191 -11.20 -10.32 4.02
C PRO A 191 -11.79 -9.89 2.68
N TYR A 192 -10.95 -9.69 1.67
CA TYR A 192 -11.29 -9.22 0.32
C TYR A 192 -12.02 -7.87 0.27
N HIS A 193 -11.71 -6.98 1.22
CA HIS A 193 -12.24 -5.63 1.26
C HIS A 193 -11.10 -4.59 1.26
N LEU A 194 -11.42 -3.41 0.73
CA LEU A 194 -10.62 -2.20 0.76
C LEU A 194 -11.34 -1.13 1.58
N MET A 195 -10.63 -0.52 2.53
CA MET A 195 -11.15 0.58 3.35
C MET A 195 -10.25 1.80 3.24
N LEU A 196 -10.83 2.95 2.93
CA LEU A 196 -10.17 4.25 2.93
C LEU A 196 -10.50 4.99 4.23
N ASN A 197 -9.52 5.67 4.80
CA ASN A 197 -9.77 6.59 5.90
C ASN A 197 -10.56 7.83 5.41
N ALA A 198 -11.04 8.65 6.34
CA ALA A 198 -11.91 9.78 6.05
C ALA A 198 -11.35 10.73 4.99
N TYR A 199 -10.06 11.10 5.10
CA TYR A 199 -9.42 12.07 4.21
C TYR A 199 -9.33 11.61 2.74
N PRO A 200 -8.68 10.49 2.39
CA PRO A 200 -8.65 10.05 0.99
C PRO A 200 -10.04 9.74 0.45
N GLY A 201 -10.94 9.20 1.27
CA GLY A 201 -12.32 8.91 0.84
C GLY A 201 -13.13 10.18 0.54
N SER A 202 -13.03 11.23 1.35
CA SER A 202 -13.71 12.50 1.05
C SER A 202 -13.13 13.17 -0.19
N ARG A 203 -11.80 13.14 -0.35
CA ARG A 203 -11.10 13.71 -1.50
C ARG A 203 -11.45 13.00 -2.81
N LEU A 204 -11.65 11.68 -2.77
CA LEU A 204 -12.11 10.90 -3.92
C LEU A 204 -13.56 11.26 -4.33
N MET A 205 -14.37 11.69 -3.36
CA MET A 205 -15.76 12.09 -3.56
C MET A 205 -15.94 13.57 -3.90
N GLU A 206 -14.91 14.41 -3.67
CA GLU A 206 -14.94 15.84 -3.98
C GLU A 206 -15.13 16.07 -5.49
N GLY A 207 -16.18 16.80 -5.87
CA GLY A 207 -16.47 17.14 -7.27
C GLY A 207 -17.22 16.06 -8.06
N THR A 208 -17.52 14.91 -7.44
CA THR A 208 -18.25 13.81 -8.08
C THR A 208 -19.68 13.73 -7.53
N THR A 209 -20.68 13.80 -8.41
CA THR A 209 -22.10 13.60 -8.03
C THR A 209 -22.45 12.16 -7.67
N THR A 210 -21.58 11.21 -7.99
CA THR A 210 -21.80 9.78 -7.84
C THR A 210 -20.68 9.15 -7.02
N ALA A 211 -21.03 8.19 -6.16
CA ALA A 211 -20.06 7.43 -5.39
C ALA A 211 -19.36 6.33 -6.21
N CYS A 212 -19.13 6.57 -7.50
CA CYS A 212 -18.53 5.59 -8.41
C CYS A 212 -17.62 6.27 -9.45
N GLY A 213 -16.58 5.54 -9.87
CA GLY A 213 -15.60 5.97 -10.86
C GLY A 213 -15.20 4.83 -11.79
N ARG A 214 -14.58 5.14 -12.93
CA ARG A 214 -14.05 4.16 -13.89
C ARG A 214 -12.54 4.24 -13.92
N LEU A 215 -11.88 3.10 -13.73
CA LEU A 215 -10.42 2.97 -13.84
C LEU A 215 -10.01 2.60 -15.27
N SER A 216 -10.85 1.84 -15.97
CA SER A 216 -10.68 1.50 -17.38
C SER A 216 -12.02 1.24 -18.07
N GLU A 217 -12.01 0.81 -19.33
CA GLU A 217 -13.23 0.43 -20.06
C GLU A 217 -14.01 -0.67 -19.33
N ASP A 218 -13.30 -1.63 -18.75
CA ASP A 218 -13.87 -2.81 -18.13
C ASP A 218 -13.88 -2.75 -16.59
N LEU A 219 -13.11 -1.86 -15.96
CA LEU A 219 -12.96 -1.78 -14.50
C LEU A 219 -13.54 -0.48 -13.93
N ALA A 220 -14.42 -0.62 -12.94
CA ALA A 220 -15.02 0.48 -12.20
C ALA A 220 -14.97 0.20 -10.68
N TYR A 221 -15.14 1.26 -9.89
CA TYR A 221 -15.29 1.16 -8.44
C TYR A 221 -16.52 1.90 -7.94
N GLN A 222 -17.01 1.48 -6.78
CA GLN A 222 -18.01 2.17 -5.98
C GLN A 222 -17.48 2.40 -4.57
N VAL A 223 -17.77 3.55 -4.01
CA VAL A 223 -17.38 3.98 -2.66
C VAL A 223 -18.63 4.09 -1.80
N GLU A 224 -18.56 3.64 -0.55
CA GLU A 224 -19.66 3.78 0.40
C GLU A 224 -19.12 4.25 1.76
N GLY A 225 -19.74 5.31 2.31
CA GLY A 225 -19.40 5.79 3.65
C GLY A 225 -19.79 4.78 4.72
N LYS A 226 -18.88 4.54 5.66
CA LYS A 226 -19.04 3.64 6.81
C LYS A 226 -18.66 4.37 8.10
N SER A 227 -19.20 3.89 9.22
CA SER A 227 -18.66 4.20 10.54
C SER A 227 -17.94 2.97 11.05
N ILE A 228 -16.65 3.09 11.35
CA ILE A 228 -15.84 1.97 11.85
C ILE A 228 -15.19 2.32 13.18
N VAL A 229 -15.12 1.34 14.08
CA VAL A 229 -14.43 1.47 15.36
C VAL A 229 -12.96 1.16 15.17
N THR A 230 -12.09 2.03 15.67
CA THR A 230 -10.63 1.81 15.71
C THR A 230 -10.11 2.08 17.11
N LYS A 231 -8.82 1.79 17.34
CA LYS A 231 -8.20 1.98 18.66
C LYS A 231 -8.29 3.44 19.11
N GLU A 232 -8.09 4.38 18.19
CA GLU A 232 -8.08 5.81 18.43
C GLU A 232 -9.51 6.40 18.51
N TYR A 233 -10.49 5.76 17.85
CA TYR A 233 -11.87 6.22 17.77
C TYR A 233 -12.84 5.11 18.21
N PRO A 234 -12.98 4.88 19.53
CA PRO A 234 -13.82 3.80 20.06
C PRO A 234 -15.32 4.02 19.84
N GLN A 235 -15.76 5.28 19.66
CA GLN A 235 -17.14 5.62 19.30
C GLN A 235 -17.42 5.52 17.78
N GLY A 236 -16.40 5.18 16.99
CA GLY A 236 -16.47 5.15 15.54
C GLY A 236 -15.85 6.40 14.90
N GLN A 237 -15.31 6.21 13.70
CA GLN A 237 -14.90 7.27 12.79
C GLN A 237 -15.45 7.02 11.39
N VAL A 238 -15.53 8.08 10.59
CA VAL A 238 -15.89 7.97 9.17
C VAL A 238 -14.78 7.24 8.44
N ALA A 239 -15.16 6.26 7.64
CA ALA A 239 -14.30 5.57 6.68
C ALA A 239 -15.12 5.29 5.42
N TYR A 240 -14.47 4.80 4.37
CA TYR A 240 -15.13 4.51 3.11
C TYR A 240 -14.73 3.13 2.61
N SER A 241 -15.71 2.24 2.43
CA SER A 241 -15.46 0.96 1.77
C SER A 241 -15.47 1.14 0.26
N VAL A 242 -14.60 0.41 -0.44
CA VAL A 242 -14.52 0.43 -1.90
C VAL A 242 -14.82 -0.95 -2.45
N GLU A 243 -15.69 -1.00 -3.45
CA GLU A 243 -16.08 -2.22 -4.16
C GLU A 243 -15.68 -2.11 -5.64
N PHE A 244 -15.12 -3.17 -6.20
CA PHE A 244 -14.66 -3.21 -7.58
C PHE A 244 -15.61 -4.01 -8.47
N TYR A 245 -15.81 -3.53 -9.70
CA TYR A 245 -16.69 -4.12 -10.70
C TYR A 245 -15.93 -4.29 -12.02
N ARG A 246 -15.93 -5.50 -12.57
CA ARG A 246 -15.41 -5.79 -13.90
C ARG A 246 -16.58 -6.15 -14.82
N LYS A 247 -16.75 -5.42 -15.92
CA LYS A 247 -17.88 -5.58 -16.86
C LYS A 247 -19.25 -5.60 -16.16
N GLY A 248 -19.41 -4.74 -15.15
CA GLY A 248 -20.64 -4.63 -14.35
C GLY A 248 -20.83 -5.72 -13.28
N SER A 249 -19.95 -6.72 -13.21
CA SER A 249 -19.99 -7.77 -12.18
C SER A 249 -19.04 -7.42 -11.04
N ARG A 250 -19.50 -7.50 -9.80
CA ARG A 250 -18.65 -7.26 -8.63
C ARG A 250 -17.58 -8.35 -8.51
N LEU A 251 -16.34 -7.93 -8.28
CA LEU A 251 -15.16 -8.81 -8.28
C LEU A 251 -14.97 -9.58 -6.97
N PHE A 252 -15.20 -8.91 -5.84
CA PHE A 252 -14.80 -9.42 -4.52
C PHE A 252 -15.97 -9.53 -3.55
N PHE A 253 -16.00 -10.68 -2.87
CA PHE A 253 -16.82 -11.04 -1.72
C PHE A 253 -16.11 -12.17 -0.96
#